data_AF-A0AA39LA91-F1
#
_entry.id   AF-A0AA39LA91-F1
#
_cell.length_a   1.000
_cell.length_b   1.000
_cell.length_c   1.000
_cell.angle_alpha   90.00
_cell.angle_beta   90.00
_cell.angle_gamma   90.00
#
_symmetry.space_group_name_H-M   'P 1'
#
loop_
_entity.id
_entity.type
_entity.pdbx_description
1 polymer ?
#
loop_
_entity_poly.entity_id
_entity_poly.type
_entity_poly.pdbx_seq_one_letter_code
_entity_poly.pdbx_strand_id
1 'polypeptide(L)'
;MISSETNLAPDILQLLPATGPLLDIALAIGALEASRKGSARVRDKGEDPKRARLVIYGRSIRAFRDEIATPGFQPAEKTLWITFLLGLFELMSETSSTEAWSMHMIQGLGQVIRYMTLIAEPIRLTKELLNIYRGLEISRMILYGTDTMLALGQDLGRSDASDCPKLVMFQELMLEASLLSHRMFRELSTCTHGSSIATAWASRGDDFFRKLRDARLNIENLSHLDDPFEKLAMANWCALCLYFCRNFSYFTAFAGVKTPALTVDETENLISTILDQLETLILRQEVHGVFLLYPLRVAGTSARSISEKGRIIKALKDVYTQGLAVSEWIVTDLQHLWE
;
A
#
# COMPACT_ATOMS: atom_id res chain seq x y z
N MET A 1 -0.15 -6.28 -9.28
CA MET A 1 -0.60 -7.61 -9.72
C MET A 1 -1.62 -7.44 -10.82
N ILE A 2 -1.15 -7.05 -12.00
CA ILE A 2 -1.92 -7.12 -13.23
C ILE A 2 -0.89 -7.66 -14.21
N SER A 3 -1.05 -8.89 -14.67
CA SER A 3 -0.13 -9.49 -15.63
C SER A 3 -0.23 -8.72 -16.95
N SER A 4 0.84 -8.74 -17.75
CA SER A 4 0.84 -8.21 -19.12
C SER A 4 -0.19 -8.90 -20.05
N GLU A 5 -0.84 -9.98 -19.59
CA GLU A 5 -1.87 -10.73 -20.32
C GLU A 5 -3.30 -10.58 -19.75
N THR A 6 -3.51 -9.89 -18.62
CA THR A 6 -4.83 -9.78 -17.98
C THR A 6 -5.42 -8.37 -18.05
N ASN A 7 -5.94 -8.03 -19.23
CA ASN A 7 -6.78 -6.84 -19.36
C ASN A 7 -8.10 -7.06 -18.60
N LEU A 8 -8.25 -6.47 -17.40
CA LEU A 8 -9.48 -6.51 -16.60
C LEU A 8 -10.55 -5.53 -17.10
N ALA A 9 -10.22 -4.65 -18.05
CA ALA A 9 -11.15 -3.62 -18.50
C ALA A 9 -12.47 -4.18 -19.05
N PRO A 10 -12.51 -5.25 -19.87
CA PRO A 10 -13.78 -5.79 -20.36
C PRO A 10 -14.69 -6.28 -19.23
N ASP A 11 -14.12 -6.94 -18.22
CA ASP A 11 -14.86 -7.49 -17.08
C ASP A 11 -15.40 -6.35 -16.19
N ILE A 12 -14.59 -5.32 -15.93
CA ILE A 12 -15.03 -4.13 -15.18
C ILE A 12 -16.09 -3.34 -15.94
N LEU A 13 -15.97 -3.21 -17.26
CA LEU A 13 -16.96 -2.52 -18.09
C LEU A 13 -18.32 -3.23 -18.06
N GLN A 14 -18.35 -4.56 -17.96
CA GLN A 14 -19.60 -5.32 -17.80
C GLN A 14 -20.28 -5.05 -16.46
N LEU A 15 -19.52 -4.66 -15.42
CA LEU A 15 -20.08 -4.27 -14.14
C LEU A 15 -20.70 -2.86 -14.15
N LEU A 16 -20.42 -2.03 -15.15
CA LEU A 16 -20.91 -0.64 -15.20
C LEU A 16 -22.36 -0.61 -15.72
N PRO A 17 -23.38 -0.43 -14.86
CA PRO A 17 -24.72 -0.14 -15.34
C PRO A 17 -24.74 1.23 -16.04
N ALA A 18 -25.77 1.48 -16.86
CA ALA A 18 -25.98 2.77 -17.53
C ALA A 18 -26.10 3.95 -16.54
N THR A 19 -26.46 3.68 -15.28
CA THR A 19 -26.53 4.65 -14.18
C THR A 19 -26.19 3.95 -12.86
N GLY A 20 -25.47 4.61 -11.96
CA GLY A 20 -25.26 4.12 -10.60
C GLY A 20 -23.94 4.57 -9.97
N PRO A 21 -23.73 4.28 -8.68
CA PRO A 21 -22.56 4.73 -7.94
C PRO A 21 -21.23 4.25 -8.56
N LEU A 22 -21.20 3.05 -9.14
CA LEU A 22 -20.00 2.52 -9.80
C LEU A 22 -19.63 3.30 -11.08
N LEU A 23 -20.62 3.62 -11.91
CA LEU A 23 -20.40 4.46 -13.09
C LEU A 23 -19.94 5.86 -12.68
N ASP A 24 -20.57 6.44 -11.66
CA ASP A 24 -20.21 7.77 -11.17
C ASP A 24 -18.76 7.85 -10.70
N ILE A 25 -18.28 6.88 -9.91
CA ILE A 25 -16.89 6.89 -9.46
C ILE A 25 -15.91 6.66 -10.62
N ALA A 26 -16.25 5.79 -11.58
CA ALA A 26 -15.44 5.60 -12.79
C ALA A 26 -15.33 6.90 -13.60
N LEU A 27 -16.43 7.64 -13.76
CA LEU A 27 -16.46 8.94 -14.43
C LEU A 27 -15.66 10.00 -13.66
N ALA A 28 -15.72 10.01 -12.33
CA ALA A 28 -14.95 10.93 -11.50
C ALA A 28 -13.43 10.69 -11.65
N ILE A 29 -12.99 9.43 -11.63
CA ILE A 29 -11.58 9.05 -11.89
C ILE A 29 -11.18 9.43 -13.32
N GLY A 30 -12.01 9.15 -14.31
CA GLY A 30 -11.76 9.54 -15.71
C GLY A 30 -11.63 11.05 -15.89
N ALA A 31 -12.49 11.85 -15.25
CA ALA A 31 -12.43 13.30 -15.27
C ALA A 31 -11.17 13.83 -14.57
N LEU A 32 -10.78 13.22 -13.45
CA LEU A 32 -9.54 13.53 -12.74
C LEU A 32 -8.32 13.31 -13.65
N GLU A 33 -8.25 12.15 -14.31
CA GLU A 33 -7.15 11.80 -15.20
C GLU A 33 -7.11 12.70 -16.46
N ALA A 34 -8.27 12.99 -17.05
CA ALA A 34 -8.36 13.89 -18.21
C ALA A 34 -7.96 15.34 -17.88
N SER A 35 -8.26 15.80 -16.66
CA SER A 35 -7.83 17.12 -16.17
C SER A 35 -6.31 17.21 -16.04
N ARG A 36 -5.67 16.11 -15.64
CA ARG A 36 -4.23 16.00 -15.40
C ARG A 36 -3.42 15.94 -16.69
N LYS A 37 -3.90 15.18 -17.68
CA LYS A 37 -3.26 15.05 -19.01
C LYS A 37 -3.46 16.26 -19.92
N GLY A 38 -4.16 17.29 -19.46
CA GLY A 38 -4.49 18.48 -20.27
C GLY A 38 -5.41 18.17 -21.45
N SER A 39 -6.03 16.98 -21.49
CA SER A 39 -6.99 16.59 -22.53
C SER A 39 -8.34 17.28 -22.33
N ALA A 40 -8.66 17.69 -21.10
CA ALA A 40 -9.78 18.58 -20.79
C ALA A 40 -9.42 20.05 -21.09
N ARG A 41 -9.06 20.37 -22.35
CA ARG A 41 -9.01 21.77 -22.78
C ARG A 41 -10.45 22.28 -22.93
N VAL A 42 -10.87 23.04 -21.92
CA VAL A 42 -11.82 24.17 -21.98
C VAL A 42 -12.88 24.01 -23.08
N ARG A 43 -13.87 23.16 -22.83
CA ARG A 43 -15.15 23.30 -23.52
C ARG A 43 -16.04 24.16 -22.65
N ASP A 44 -16.05 25.44 -23.02
CA ASP A 44 -16.92 26.51 -22.55
C ASP A 44 -16.76 27.03 -21.12
N LYS A 45 -17.01 28.33 -21.01
CA LYS A 45 -17.03 29.11 -19.77
C LYS A 45 -18.01 28.47 -18.78
N GLY A 46 -17.55 27.97 -17.63
CA GLY A 46 -18.47 27.70 -16.53
C GLY A 46 -17.93 26.92 -15.34
N GLU A 47 -17.26 25.79 -15.55
CA GLU A 47 -16.97 24.88 -14.44
C GLU A 47 -15.48 24.53 -14.33
N ASP A 48 -14.92 24.80 -13.15
CA ASP A 48 -13.61 24.32 -12.74
C ASP A 48 -13.59 22.79 -12.86
N PRO A 49 -12.70 22.17 -13.66
CA PRO A 49 -12.56 20.72 -13.76
C PRO A 49 -12.38 20.03 -12.40
N LYS A 50 -11.80 20.74 -11.41
CA LYS A 50 -11.70 20.25 -10.03
C LYS A 50 -13.05 20.18 -9.33
N ARG A 51 -13.95 21.13 -9.60
CA ARG A 51 -15.31 21.14 -9.05
C ARG A 51 -16.16 20.05 -9.70
N ALA A 52 -16.09 19.90 -11.02
CA ALA A 52 -16.87 18.90 -11.75
C ALA A 52 -16.59 17.46 -11.25
N ARG A 53 -15.31 17.08 -11.10
CA ARG A 53 -14.92 15.76 -10.57
C ARG A 53 -15.41 15.52 -9.13
N LEU A 54 -15.34 16.53 -8.26
CA LEU A 54 -15.80 16.43 -6.87
C LEU A 54 -17.33 16.31 -6.78
N VAL A 55 -18.07 16.96 -7.69
CA VAL A 55 -19.52 16.82 -7.78
C VAL A 55 -19.91 15.40 -8.16
N ILE A 56 -19.24 14.81 -9.15
CA ILE A 56 -19.49 13.43 -9.60
C ILE A 56 -19.12 12.42 -8.50
N TYR A 57 -17.95 12.58 -7.87
CA TYR A 57 -17.55 11.75 -6.73
C TYR A 57 -18.55 11.86 -5.56
N GLY A 58 -18.99 13.07 -5.21
CA GLY A 58 -20.01 13.28 -4.18
C GLY A 58 -21.36 12.67 -4.52
N ARG A 59 -21.72 12.58 -5.81
CA ARG A 59 -22.91 11.86 -6.28
C ARG A 59 -22.76 10.35 -6.06
N SER A 60 -21.60 9.78 -6.41
CA SER A 60 -21.30 8.36 -6.17
C SER A 60 -21.44 7.99 -4.70
N ILE A 61 -20.84 8.77 -3.79
CA ILE A 61 -20.92 8.51 -2.35
C ILE A 61 -22.35 8.54 -1.83
N ARG A 62 -23.14 9.55 -2.21
CA ARG A 62 -24.52 9.67 -1.75
C ARG A 62 -25.35 8.49 -2.24
N ALA A 63 -25.30 8.20 -3.54
CA ALA A 63 -26.03 7.07 -4.13
C ALA A 63 -25.63 5.73 -3.49
N PHE A 64 -24.34 5.53 -3.22
CA PHE A 64 -23.85 4.31 -2.58
C PHE A 64 -24.28 4.20 -1.11
N ARG A 65 -24.26 5.31 -0.36
CA ARG A 65 -24.78 5.34 1.02
C ARG A 65 -26.27 5.01 1.06
N ASP A 66 -27.06 5.56 0.14
CA ASP A 66 -28.49 5.27 0.03
C ASP A 66 -28.73 3.79 -0.30
N GLU A 67 -27.91 3.20 -1.18
CA GLU A 67 -27.96 1.78 -1.53
C GLU A 67 -27.66 0.89 -0.32
N ILE A 68 -26.60 1.18 0.44
CA ILE A 68 -26.21 0.42 1.64
C ILE A 68 -27.24 0.57 2.77
N ALA A 69 -27.89 1.73 2.88
CA ALA A 69 -28.91 1.98 3.90
C ALA A 69 -30.24 1.25 3.63
N THR A 70 -30.40 0.65 2.44
CA THR A 70 -31.62 -0.07 2.07
C THR A 70 -31.79 -1.34 2.93
N PRO A 71 -32.96 -1.56 3.57
CA PRO A 71 -33.20 -2.77 4.35
C PRO A 71 -32.99 -4.04 3.53
N GLY A 72 -32.22 -4.98 4.07
CA GLY A 72 -31.89 -6.23 3.38
C GLY A 72 -30.78 -6.11 2.34
N PHE A 73 -30.05 -5.00 2.30
CA PHE A 73 -28.86 -4.85 1.45
C PHE A 73 -27.89 -6.02 1.65
N GLN A 74 -27.43 -6.57 0.53
CA GLN A 74 -26.46 -7.66 0.45
C GLN A 74 -25.26 -7.16 -0.35
N PRO A 75 -24.07 -7.05 0.25
CA PRO A 75 -22.86 -6.72 -0.48
C PRO A 75 -22.62 -7.68 -1.64
N ALA A 76 -22.30 -7.13 -2.79
CA ALA A 76 -22.01 -7.86 -4.02
C ALA A 76 -20.71 -7.36 -4.65
N GLU A 77 -20.29 -7.96 -5.76
CA GLU A 77 -19.06 -7.58 -6.45
C GLU A 77 -18.99 -6.09 -6.81
N LYS A 78 -20.11 -5.50 -7.26
CA LYS A 78 -20.20 -4.05 -7.49
C LYS A 78 -19.86 -3.24 -6.23
N THR A 79 -20.25 -3.70 -5.05
CA THR A 79 -19.99 -3.05 -3.76
C THR A 79 -18.49 -2.99 -3.47
N LEU A 80 -17.75 -4.05 -3.79
CA LEU A 80 -16.29 -4.09 -3.66
C LEU A 80 -15.62 -3.05 -4.57
N TRP A 81 -15.98 -3.06 -5.86
CA TRP A 81 -15.40 -2.15 -6.84
C TRP A 81 -15.73 -0.69 -6.55
N ILE A 82 -16.97 -0.38 -6.16
CA ILE A 82 -17.34 0.99 -5.74
C ILE A 82 -16.45 1.43 -4.59
N THR A 83 -16.33 0.60 -3.54
CA THR A 83 -15.57 0.95 -2.34
C THR A 83 -14.09 1.12 -2.61
N PHE A 84 -13.51 0.23 -3.43
CA PHE A 84 -12.11 0.33 -3.85
C PHE A 84 -11.84 1.60 -4.67
N LEU A 85 -12.68 1.88 -5.68
CA LEU A 85 -12.50 3.04 -6.55
C LEU A 85 -12.73 4.37 -5.81
N LEU A 86 -13.60 4.40 -4.80
CA LEU A 86 -13.74 5.56 -3.91
C LEU A 86 -12.44 5.85 -3.17
N GLY A 87 -11.83 4.84 -2.54
CA GLY A 87 -10.54 5.00 -1.87
C GLY A 87 -9.39 5.34 -2.82
N LEU A 88 -9.40 4.79 -4.05
CA LEU A 88 -8.42 5.14 -5.07
C LEU A 88 -8.56 6.60 -5.52
N PHE A 89 -9.79 7.08 -5.71
CA PHE A 89 -10.04 8.48 -6.07
C PHE A 89 -9.46 9.44 -5.01
N GLU A 90 -9.59 9.11 -3.73
CA GLU A 90 -9.02 9.92 -2.64
C GLU A 90 -7.49 9.96 -2.69
N LEU A 91 -6.82 8.82 -2.90
CA LEU A 91 -5.36 8.79 -3.10
C LEU A 91 -4.90 9.65 -4.29
N MET A 92 -5.72 9.74 -5.33
CA MET A 92 -5.44 10.54 -6.51
C MET A 92 -5.77 12.03 -6.34
N SER A 93 -6.62 12.38 -5.36
CA SER A 93 -7.19 13.73 -5.21
C SER A 93 -6.66 14.49 -4.02
N GLU A 94 -6.35 13.80 -2.93
CA GLU A 94 -6.02 14.39 -1.64
C GLU A 94 -4.50 14.48 -1.44
N THR A 95 -4.03 15.67 -1.06
CA THR A 95 -2.62 15.96 -0.76
C THR A 95 -2.38 16.19 0.74
N SER A 96 -3.44 16.26 1.53
CA SER A 96 -3.41 16.72 2.93
C SER A 96 -3.41 15.60 3.96
N SER A 97 -4.07 14.48 3.66
CA SER A 97 -4.19 13.37 4.61
C SER A 97 -4.36 12.05 3.87
N THR A 98 -4.10 10.97 4.61
CA THR A 98 -4.32 9.59 4.17
C THR A 98 -5.44 8.92 4.97
N GLU A 99 -6.16 9.69 5.79
CA GLU A 99 -7.19 9.20 6.70
C GLU A 99 -8.40 8.68 5.94
N ALA A 100 -8.89 9.45 4.96
CA ALA A 100 -10.02 9.06 4.13
C ALA A 100 -9.75 7.74 3.39
N TRP A 101 -8.59 7.64 2.73
CA TRP A 101 -8.17 6.39 2.09
C TRP A 101 -8.08 5.22 3.07
N SER A 102 -7.47 5.44 4.24
CA SER A 102 -7.36 4.40 5.27
C SER A 102 -8.71 3.92 5.75
N MET A 103 -9.68 4.82 5.91
CA MET A 103 -11.06 4.49 6.28
C MET A 103 -11.76 3.69 5.18
N HIS A 104 -11.60 4.07 3.91
CA HIS A 104 -12.15 3.32 2.78
C HIS A 104 -11.55 1.92 2.64
N MET A 105 -10.26 1.75 2.91
CA MET A 105 -9.60 0.43 2.89
C MET A 105 -10.04 -0.45 4.07
N ILE A 106 -9.96 0.05 5.30
CA ILE A 106 -10.22 -0.75 6.51
C ILE A 106 -11.72 -0.90 6.75
N GLN A 107 -12.45 0.19 6.90
CA GLN A 107 -13.85 0.14 7.35
C GLN A 107 -14.80 -0.16 6.20
N GLY A 108 -14.48 0.31 4.99
CA GLY A 108 -15.25 0.01 3.79
C GLY A 108 -14.90 -1.37 3.22
N LEU A 109 -13.81 -1.40 2.46
CA LEU A 109 -13.49 -2.49 1.55
C LEU A 109 -13.30 -3.81 2.29
N GLY A 110 -12.53 -3.80 3.37
CA GLY A 110 -12.27 -5.03 4.08
C GLY A 110 -13.50 -5.61 4.82
N GLN A 111 -14.48 -4.80 5.24
CA GLN A 111 -15.74 -5.34 5.79
C GLN A 111 -16.61 -5.99 4.70
N VAL A 112 -16.66 -5.37 3.51
CA VAL A 112 -17.33 -5.94 2.34
C VAL A 112 -16.67 -7.27 1.94
N ILE A 113 -15.33 -7.32 1.91
CA ILE A 113 -14.57 -8.54 1.65
C ILE A 113 -14.92 -9.64 2.66
N ARG A 114 -14.88 -9.33 3.96
CA ARG A 114 -15.21 -10.28 5.02
C ARG A 114 -16.61 -10.86 4.81
N TYR A 115 -17.59 -10.01 4.51
CA TYR A 115 -18.93 -10.47 4.23
C TYR A 115 -18.98 -11.42 3.03
N MET A 116 -18.43 -10.98 1.88
CA MET A 116 -18.53 -11.73 0.63
C MET A 116 -17.81 -13.07 0.67
N THR A 117 -16.63 -13.13 1.31
CA THR A 117 -15.87 -14.39 1.45
C THR A 117 -16.52 -15.40 2.39
N LEU A 118 -17.48 -14.99 3.23
CA LEU A 118 -18.25 -15.92 4.07
C LEU A 118 -19.43 -16.54 3.33
N ILE A 119 -19.92 -15.91 2.26
CA ILE A 119 -21.17 -16.29 1.60
C ILE A 119 -20.98 -16.92 0.22
N ALA A 120 -19.83 -16.71 -0.44
CA ALA A 120 -19.58 -17.23 -1.78
C ALA A 120 -18.08 -17.39 -2.08
N GLU A 121 -17.77 -18.34 -2.97
CA GLU A 121 -16.45 -18.46 -3.57
C GLU A 121 -16.19 -17.25 -4.48
N PRO A 122 -15.05 -16.55 -4.34
CA PRO A 122 -14.74 -15.39 -5.17
C PRO A 122 -14.64 -15.74 -6.66
N ILE A 123 -15.27 -14.96 -7.53
CA ILE A 123 -15.01 -15.06 -8.98
C ILE A 123 -13.69 -14.35 -9.34
N ARG A 124 -13.19 -14.57 -10.57
CA ARG A 124 -11.88 -14.06 -11.04
C ARG A 124 -11.63 -12.58 -10.71
N LEU A 125 -12.56 -11.70 -11.05
CA LEU A 125 -12.40 -10.26 -10.88
C LEU A 125 -12.36 -9.86 -9.38
N THR A 126 -13.12 -10.57 -8.55
CA THR A 126 -13.01 -10.46 -7.09
C THR A 126 -11.64 -10.95 -6.59
N LYS A 127 -11.12 -12.07 -7.10
CA LYS A 127 -9.79 -12.59 -6.71
C LYS A 127 -8.68 -11.57 -7.00
N GLU A 128 -8.71 -10.93 -8.17
CA GLU A 128 -7.72 -9.89 -8.50
C GLU A 128 -7.81 -8.67 -7.59
N LEU A 129 -9.03 -8.22 -7.27
CA LEU A 129 -9.21 -7.12 -6.34
C LEU A 129 -8.73 -7.47 -4.93
N LEU A 130 -8.95 -8.71 -4.47
CA LEU A 130 -8.44 -9.19 -3.18
C LEU A 130 -6.91 -9.19 -3.14
N ASN A 131 -6.26 -9.59 -4.23
CA ASN A 131 -4.81 -9.56 -4.36
C ASN A 131 -4.24 -8.13 -4.27
N ILE A 132 -4.86 -7.18 -4.99
CA ILE A 132 -4.50 -5.76 -4.93
C ILE A 132 -4.72 -5.22 -3.52
N TYR A 133 -5.89 -5.49 -2.94
CA TYR A 133 -6.24 -5.09 -1.58
C TYR A 133 -5.22 -5.59 -0.57
N ARG A 134 -4.83 -6.87 -0.64
CA ARG A 134 -3.86 -7.48 0.28
C ARG A 134 -2.54 -6.70 0.29
N GLY A 135 -1.96 -6.42 -0.88
CA GLY A 135 -0.71 -5.66 -0.97
C GLY A 135 -0.82 -4.24 -0.43
N LEU A 136 -1.93 -3.56 -0.73
CA LEU A 136 -2.19 -2.19 -0.26
C LEU A 136 -2.43 -2.14 1.24
N GLU A 137 -3.20 -3.07 1.78
CA GLU A 137 -3.55 -3.14 3.20
C GLU A 137 -2.32 -3.46 4.06
N ILE A 138 -1.45 -4.35 3.62
CA ILE A 138 -0.19 -4.65 4.31
C ILE A 138 0.74 -3.44 4.29
N SER A 139 0.84 -2.75 3.14
CA SER A 139 1.62 -1.52 3.00
C SER A 139 1.10 -0.43 3.93
N ARG A 140 -0.23 -0.23 3.96
CA ARG A 140 -0.93 0.72 4.83
C ARG A 140 -0.67 0.42 6.30
N MET A 141 -0.81 -0.85 6.71
CA MET A 141 -0.59 -1.29 8.08
C MET A 141 0.82 -0.94 8.57
N ILE A 142 1.84 -1.15 7.74
CA ILE A 142 3.22 -0.79 8.11
C ILE A 142 3.42 0.73 8.11
N LEU A 143 2.89 1.44 7.11
CA LEU A 143 3.05 2.89 6.98
C LEU A 143 2.46 3.67 8.16
N TYR A 144 1.32 3.23 8.70
CA TYR A 144 0.62 3.97 9.78
C TYR A 144 0.64 3.25 11.14
N GLY A 145 1.22 2.05 11.22
CA GLY A 145 1.30 1.29 12.48
C GLY A 145 -0.06 0.87 13.07
N THR A 146 -1.11 0.85 12.25
CA THR A 146 -2.49 0.56 12.66
C THR A 146 -2.84 -0.92 12.48
N ASP A 147 -3.90 -1.39 13.14
CA ASP A 147 -4.43 -2.74 12.95
C ASP A 147 -4.90 -3.04 11.52
N THR A 148 -4.99 -4.33 11.21
CA THR A 148 -5.49 -4.86 9.94
C THR A 148 -6.47 -6.01 10.17
N MET A 149 -7.44 -6.15 9.27
CA MET A 149 -8.33 -7.31 9.26
C MET A 149 -7.67 -8.58 8.70
N LEU A 150 -6.52 -8.46 8.01
CA LEU A 150 -5.76 -9.61 7.52
C LEU A 150 -5.20 -10.47 8.67
N ALA A 151 -5.05 -9.90 9.87
CA ALA A 151 -4.55 -10.58 11.06
C ALA A 151 -5.54 -11.62 11.62
N LEU A 152 -6.81 -11.57 11.20
CA LEU A 152 -7.87 -12.48 11.66
C LEU A 152 -7.83 -13.87 11.00
N GLY A 153 -6.76 -14.19 10.26
CA GLY A 153 -6.50 -15.55 9.76
C GLY A 153 -7.45 -16.00 8.63
N GLN A 154 -8.19 -15.08 8.02
CA GLN A 154 -8.93 -15.39 6.80
C GLN A 154 -7.95 -15.38 5.62
N ASP A 155 -7.95 -16.44 4.81
CA ASP A 155 -7.15 -16.64 3.58
C ASP A 155 -7.59 -15.67 2.45
N LEU A 156 -7.80 -14.40 2.80
CA LEU A 156 -8.26 -13.34 1.90
C LEU A 156 -7.21 -13.11 0.82
N GLY A 157 -7.52 -13.53 -0.40
CA GLY A 157 -6.69 -13.31 -1.58
C GLY A 157 -5.47 -14.21 -1.68
N ARG A 158 -5.47 -15.40 -1.06
CA ARG A 158 -4.50 -16.43 -1.43
C ARG A 158 -4.97 -17.13 -2.70
N SER A 159 -4.54 -16.62 -3.85
CA SER A 159 -4.54 -17.42 -5.06
C SER A 159 -3.37 -18.41 -4.96
N ASP A 160 -3.65 -19.71 -4.97
CA ASP A 160 -2.61 -20.75 -5.12
C ASP A 160 -1.81 -20.59 -6.42
N ALA A 161 -2.34 -19.81 -7.37
CA ALA A 161 -1.69 -19.37 -8.59
C ALA A 161 -1.48 -17.84 -8.55
N SER A 162 -0.58 -17.35 -7.70
CA SER A 162 -0.06 -15.99 -7.87
C SER A 162 1.02 -16.01 -8.95
N ASP A 163 0.91 -15.11 -9.92
CA ASP A 163 1.90 -14.93 -11.00
C ASP A 163 3.30 -14.55 -10.45
N CYS A 164 3.39 -14.09 -9.20
CA CYS A 164 4.66 -13.83 -8.52
C CYS A 164 4.66 -14.40 -7.08
N PRO A 165 5.04 -15.67 -6.89
CA PRO A 165 5.12 -16.30 -5.57
C PRO A 165 6.02 -15.53 -4.59
N LYS A 166 7.07 -14.86 -5.10
CA LYS A 166 8.00 -14.05 -4.31
C LYS A 166 7.30 -12.85 -3.67
N LEU A 167 6.50 -12.11 -4.44
CA LEU A 167 5.78 -10.94 -3.93
C LEU A 167 4.80 -11.36 -2.82
N VAL A 168 4.11 -12.50 -3.00
CA VAL A 168 3.21 -13.05 -1.97
C VAL A 168 3.98 -13.44 -0.71
N MET A 169 5.11 -14.15 -0.86
CA MET A 169 5.98 -14.49 0.27
C MET A 169 6.41 -13.23 1.06
N PHE A 170 6.76 -12.14 0.38
CA PHE A 170 7.11 -10.90 1.08
C PHE A 170 5.93 -10.20 1.72
N GLN A 171 4.75 -10.23 1.10
CA GLN A 171 3.53 -9.75 1.74
C GLN A 171 3.29 -10.49 3.06
N GLU A 172 3.48 -11.81 3.11
CA GLU A 172 3.38 -12.58 4.37
C GLU A 172 4.42 -12.14 5.41
N LEU A 173 5.67 -11.94 5.00
CA LEU A 173 6.73 -11.47 5.90
C LEU A 173 6.46 -10.04 6.40
N MET A 174 5.95 -9.16 5.53
CA MET A 174 5.52 -7.81 5.89
C MET A 174 4.37 -7.85 6.92
N LEU A 175 3.39 -8.74 6.71
CA LEU A 175 2.30 -8.96 7.66
C LEU A 175 2.83 -9.40 9.03
N GLU A 176 3.67 -10.43 9.05
CA GLU A 176 4.26 -10.96 10.27
C GLU A 176 5.12 -9.92 11.00
N ALA A 177 5.97 -9.17 10.29
CA ALA A 177 6.80 -8.12 10.85
C ALA A 177 5.96 -7.03 11.54
N SER A 178 4.87 -6.61 10.92
CA SER A 178 3.98 -5.61 11.50
C SER A 178 3.28 -6.13 12.74
N LEU A 179 2.76 -7.36 12.72
CA LEU A 179 2.12 -7.99 13.89
C LEU A 179 3.10 -8.20 15.06
N LEU A 180 4.35 -8.54 14.76
CA LEU A 180 5.41 -8.59 15.77
C LEU A 180 5.67 -7.21 16.35
N SER A 181 5.81 -6.19 15.49
CA SER A 181 6.09 -4.81 15.89
C SER A 181 4.95 -4.27 16.75
N HIS A 182 3.70 -4.40 16.33
CA HIS A 182 2.55 -3.89 17.08
C HIS A 182 2.45 -4.53 18.49
N ARG A 183 2.66 -5.85 18.60
CA ARG A 183 2.70 -6.53 19.91
C ARG A 183 3.86 -6.04 20.78
N MET A 184 5.05 -5.91 20.20
CA MET A 184 6.23 -5.39 20.89
C MET A 184 5.98 -3.98 21.44
N PHE A 185 5.44 -3.07 20.62
CA PHE A 185 5.13 -1.70 21.04
C PHE A 185 4.11 -1.66 22.18
N ARG A 186 3.05 -2.47 22.10
CA ARG A 186 2.01 -2.54 23.14
C ARG A 186 2.56 -3.05 24.48
N GLU A 187 3.44 -4.05 24.46
CA GLU A 187 4.04 -4.59 25.68
C GLU A 187 5.08 -3.65 26.27
N LEU A 188 5.96 -3.07 25.44
CA LEU A 188 7.02 -2.19 25.93
C LEU A 188 6.52 -0.83 26.40
N SER A 189 5.45 -0.29 25.81
CA SER A 189 4.85 0.98 26.25
C SER A 189 4.26 0.94 27.66
N THR A 190 3.98 -0.24 28.20
CA THR A 190 3.43 -0.42 29.55
C THR A 190 4.49 -0.83 30.58
N CYS A 191 5.73 -1.09 30.15
CA CYS A 191 6.79 -1.60 31.02
C CYS A 191 7.75 -0.51 31.48
N THR A 192 7.83 -0.28 32.81
CA THR A 192 8.73 0.72 33.41
C THR A 192 10.15 0.19 33.67
N HIS A 193 10.35 -1.13 33.77
CA HIS A 193 11.65 -1.76 34.10
C HIS A 193 11.89 -3.08 33.34
N GLY A 194 11.73 -3.07 32.01
CA GLY A 194 11.57 -4.29 31.21
C GLY A 194 12.85 -4.91 30.60
N SER A 195 13.94 -5.12 31.35
CA SER A 195 15.15 -5.77 30.77
C SER A 195 14.87 -7.20 30.26
N SER A 196 14.05 -7.99 30.97
CA SER A 196 13.71 -9.36 30.55
C SER A 196 12.78 -9.40 29.34
N ILE A 197 11.76 -8.53 29.32
CA ILE A 197 10.81 -8.40 28.21
C ILE A 197 11.52 -7.89 26.95
N ALA A 198 12.39 -6.89 27.09
CA ALA A 198 13.22 -6.40 26.00
C ALA A 198 14.15 -7.51 25.47
N THR A 199 14.77 -8.30 26.34
CA THR A 199 15.62 -9.43 25.91
C THR A 199 14.82 -10.49 25.14
N ALA A 200 13.61 -10.82 25.59
CA ALA A 200 12.74 -11.77 24.90
C ALA A 200 12.32 -11.25 23.51
N TRP A 201 11.92 -9.98 23.41
CA TRP A 201 11.58 -9.35 22.14
C TRP A 201 12.78 -9.21 21.21
N ALA A 202 13.97 -8.93 21.74
CA ALA A 202 15.20 -8.89 20.97
C ALA A 202 15.54 -10.26 20.37
N SER A 203 15.44 -11.34 21.16
CA SER A 203 15.63 -12.71 20.66
C SER A 203 14.63 -13.06 19.57
N ARG A 204 13.33 -12.75 19.77
CA ARG A 204 12.29 -12.98 18.77
C ARG A 204 12.51 -12.15 17.50
N GLY A 205 13.02 -10.93 17.67
CA GLY A 205 13.45 -10.07 16.59
C GLY A 205 14.57 -10.69 15.77
N ASP A 206 15.61 -11.21 16.43
CA ASP A 206 16.74 -11.86 15.78
C ASP A 206 16.30 -13.09 14.98
N ASP A 207 15.39 -13.90 15.52
CA ASP A 207 14.84 -15.06 14.81
C ASP A 207 14.05 -14.66 13.56
N PHE A 208 13.19 -13.64 13.67
CA PHE A 208 12.47 -13.12 12.51
C PHE A 208 13.42 -12.49 11.49
N PHE A 209 14.43 -11.74 11.92
CA PHE A 209 15.38 -11.10 11.02
C PHE A 209 16.25 -12.12 10.27
N ARG A 210 16.60 -13.24 10.91
CA ARG A 210 17.25 -14.37 10.25
C ARG A 210 16.35 -14.98 9.16
N LYS A 211 15.09 -15.26 9.50
CA LYS A 211 14.08 -15.72 8.52
C LYS A 211 13.94 -14.76 7.34
N LEU A 212 13.96 -13.45 7.60
CA LEU A 212 13.88 -12.42 6.57
C LEU A 212 15.12 -12.44 5.65
N ARG A 213 16.33 -12.63 6.20
CA ARG A 213 17.56 -12.78 5.43
C ARG A 213 17.57 -14.06 4.61
N ASP A 214 17.11 -15.17 5.16
CA ASP A 214 17.04 -16.46 4.45
C ASP A 214 16.05 -16.38 3.27
N ALA A 215 14.94 -15.65 3.42
CA ALA A 215 13.99 -15.42 2.35
C ALA A 215 14.58 -14.67 1.14
N ARG A 216 15.64 -13.88 1.34
CA ARG A 216 16.36 -13.18 0.25
C ARG A 216 16.98 -14.16 -0.74
N LEU A 217 17.58 -15.24 -0.24
CA LEU A 217 18.26 -16.24 -1.07
C LEU A 217 17.28 -16.88 -2.07
N ASN A 218 16.00 -17.00 -1.69
CA ASN A 218 14.96 -17.49 -2.58
C ASN A 218 14.58 -16.50 -3.70
N ILE A 219 14.84 -15.19 -3.53
CA ILE A 219 14.66 -14.20 -4.61
C ILE A 219 15.73 -14.39 -5.67
N GLU A 220 16.99 -14.43 -5.24
CA GLU A 220 18.18 -14.45 -6.10
C GLU A 220 18.25 -15.75 -6.92
N ASN A 221 17.81 -16.87 -6.36
CA ASN A 221 17.85 -18.17 -7.03
C ASN A 221 16.85 -18.36 -8.18
N LEU A 222 15.86 -17.49 -8.30
CA LEU A 222 14.76 -17.62 -9.26
C LEU A 222 14.56 -16.34 -10.08
N SER A 223 15.47 -15.37 -10.01
CA SER A 223 15.22 -14.02 -10.50
C SER A 223 15.31 -13.89 -12.02
N HIS A 224 14.23 -13.42 -12.63
CA HIS A 224 14.24 -12.81 -13.94
C HIS A 224 14.58 -11.33 -13.75
N LEU A 225 15.81 -10.94 -14.06
CA LEU A 225 16.39 -9.61 -13.79
C LEU A 225 15.54 -8.42 -14.29
N ASP A 226 14.55 -8.64 -15.15
CA ASP A 226 13.70 -7.60 -15.72
C ASP A 226 12.21 -7.68 -15.33
N ASP A 227 11.77 -8.65 -14.52
CA ASP A 227 10.36 -8.73 -14.11
C ASP A 227 9.99 -7.60 -13.12
N PRO A 228 8.95 -6.80 -13.40
CA PRO A 228 8.61 -5.66 -12.56
C PRO A 228 8.13 -6.02 -11.16
N PHE A 229 7.49 -7.19 -10.99
CA PHE A 229 7.03 -7.64 -9.67
C PHE A 229 8.18 -8.20 -8.82
N GLU A 230 9.22 -8.76 -9.44
CA GLU A 230 10.45 -9.11 -8.75
C GLU A 230 11.24 -7.88 -8.29
N LYS A 231 11.32 -6.84 -9.13
CA LYS A 231 11.92 -5.55 -8.73
C LYS A 231 11.17 -4.93 -7.55
N LEU A 232 9.84 -4.96 -7.59
CA LEU A 232 8.98 -4.51 -6.49
C LEU A 232 9.17 -5.37 -5.23
N ALA A 233 9.25 -6.69 -5.38
CA ALA A 233 9.48 -7.62 -4.27
C ALA A 233 10.83 -7.35 -3.60
N MET A 234 11.89 -7.11 -4.37
CA MET A 234 13.21 -6.76 -3.86
C MET A 234 13.19 -5.42 -3.11
N ALA A 235 12.53 -4.40 -3.67
CA ALA A 235 12.38 -3.10 -3.01
C ALA A 235 11.59 -3.24 -1.68
N ASN A 236 10.52 -4.03 -1.67
CA ASN A 236 9.73 -4.30 -0.47
C ASN A 236 10.53 -5.07 0.59
N TRP A 237 11.35 -6.05 0.18
CA TRP A 237 12.24 -6.76 1.10
C TRP A 237 13.27 -5.81 1.73
N CYS A 238 13.89 -4.94 0.93
CA CYS A 238 14.85 -3.95 1.43
C CYS A 238 14.18 -2.99 2.42
N ALA A 239 13.00 -2.48 2.07
CA ALA A 239 12.21 -1.62 2.94
C ALA A 239 11.81 -2.35 4.24
N LEU A 240 11.44 -3.62 4.16
CA LEU A 240 11.08 -4.41 5.33
C LEU A 240 12.26 -4.59 6.31
N CYS A 241 13.48 -4.80 5.80
CA CYS A 241 14.69 -4.81 6.62
C CYS A 241 14.89 -3.48 7.37
N LEU A 242 14.80 -2.35 6.64
CA LEU A 242 14.92 -1.01 7.21
C LEU A 242 13.87 -0.75 8.29
N TYR A 243 12.61 -1.02 7.98
CA TYR A 243 11.48 -0.84 8.90
C TYR A 243 11.66 -1.68 10.17
N PHE A 244 11.91 -2.98 10.02
CA PHE A 244 11.91 -3.91 11.15
C PHE A 244 13.06 -3.63 12.13
N CYS A 245 14.27 -3.41 11.62
CA CYS A 245 15.42 -3.08 12.48
C CYS A 245 15.23 -1.74 13.21
N ARG A 246 14.61 -0.76 12.56
CA ARG A 246 14.35 0.55 13.16
C ARG A 246 13.39 0.45 14.36
N ASN A 247 12.49 -0.54 14.41
CA ASN A 247 11.54 -0.69 15.51
C ASN A 247 12.20 -0.91 16.88
N PHE A 248 13.39 -1.50 16.91
CA PHE A 248 14.16 -1.71 18.15
C PHE A 248 14.86 -0.44 18.65
N SER A 249 14.93 0.62 17.83
CA SER A 249 15.58 1.88 18.20
C SER A 249 14.67 2.85 18.97
N TYR A 250 13.35 2.63 18.97
CA TYR A 250 12.40 3.57 19.61
C TYR A 250 12.28 3.43 21.12
N PHE A 251 12.71 2.30 21.69
CA PHE A 251 12.55 2.02 23.11
C PHE A 251 13.90 1.99 23.83
N THR A 252 14.04 2.82 24.86
CA THR A 252 15.22 2.79 25.75
C THR A 252 15.34 1.48 26.52
N ALA A 253 14.27 0.67 26.60
CA ALA A 253 14.26 -0.66 27.19
C ALA A 253 15.27 -1.63 26.53
N PHE A 254 15.67 -1.38 25.28
CA PHE A 254 16.68 -2.16 24.58
C PHE A 254 18.12 -1.69 24.84
N ALA A 255 18.34 -0.66 25.66
CA ALA A 255 19.69 -0.21 25.99
C ALA A 255 20.51 -1.34 26.61
N GLY A 256 21.64 -1.69 25.99
CA GLY A 256 22.50 -2.79 26.42
C GLY A 256 22.01 -4.19 26.02
N VAL A 257 20.90 -4.31 25.31
CA VAL A 257 20.39 -5.56 24.73
C VAL A 257 20.83 -5.63 23.27
N LYS A 258 21.33 -6.80 22.83
CA LYS A 258 21.63 -7.03 21.41
C LYS A 258 20.31 -7.19 20.65
N THR A 259 20.02 -6.28 19.73
CA THR A 259 18.81 -6.29 18.90
C THR A 259 19.15 -6.47 17.41
N PRO A 260 18.17 -6.83 16.57
CA PRO A 260 18.31 -6.71 15.13
C PRO A 260 18.68 -5.27 14.76
N ALA A 261 19.81 -5.11 14.08
CA ALA A 261 20.31 -3.82 13.66
C ALA A 261 20.98 -3.94 12.31
N LEU A 262 20.94 -2.85 11.54
CA LEU A 262 21.66 -2.69 10.29
C LEU A 262 22.87 -1.79 10.54
N THR A 263 23.99 -2.09 9.89
CA THR A 263 25.11 -1.15 9.82
C THR A 263 24.76 0.05 8.94
N VAL A 264 25.60 1.09 8.98
CA VAL A 264 25.45 2.25 8.10
C VAL A 264 25.55 1.82 6.63
N ASP A 265 26.57 1.04 6.29
CA ASP A 265 26.78 0.52 4.93
C ASP A 265 25.62 -0.38 4.46
N GLU A 266 25.10 -1.24 5.35
CA GLU A 266 23.92 -2.06 5.03
C GLU A 266 22.70 -1.18 4.76
N THR A 267 22.49 -0.13 5.57
CA THR A 267 21.38 0.82 5.41
C THR A 267 21.46 1.55 4.07
N GLU A 268 22.63 2.11 3.74
CA GLU A 268 22.87 2.84 2.49
C GLU A 268 22.70 1.92 1.27
N ASN A 269 23.20 0.69 1.33
CA ASN A 269 23.05 -0.29 0.25
C ASN A 269 21.58 -0.69 0.03
N LEU A 270 20.81 -0.88 1.10
CA LEU A 270 19.38 -1.16 1.00
C LEU A 270 18.61 0.02 0.39
N ILE A 271 18.92 1.25 0.78
CA ILE A 271 18.31 2.46 0.21
C ILE A 271 18.65 2.60 -1.27
N SER A 272 19.92 2.42 -1.65
CA SER A 272 20.33 2.45 -3.07
C SER A 272 19.57 1.41 -3.87
N THR A 273 19.50 0.17 -3.37
CA THR A 273 18.78 -0.92 -4.02
C THR A 273 17.31 -0.56 -4.23
N ILE A 274 16.63 -0.02 -3.20
CA ILE A 274 15.23 0.45 -3.33
C ILE A 274 15.12 1.46 -4.47
N LEU A 275 15.96 2.50 -4.46
CA LEU A 275 15.89 3.57 -5.46
C LEU A 275 16.15 3.04 -6.86
N ASP A 276 17.15 2.19 -7.06
CA ASP A 276 17.50 1.65 -8.37
C ASP A 276 16.37 0.80 -8.96
N GLN A 277 15.71 -0.03 -8.12
CA GLN A 277 14.55 -0.82 -8.55
C GLN A 277 13.35 0.09 -8.88
N LEU A 278 13.00 1.01 -7.98
CA LEU A 278 11.78 1.80 -8.13
C LEU A 278 11.90 2.86 -9.22
N GLU A 279 13.05 3.50 -9.40
CA GLU A 279 13.28 4.46 -10.49
C GLU A 279 13.10 3.79 -11.86
N THR A 280 13.53 2.53 -11.98
CA THR A 280 13.31 1.72 -13.19
C THR A 280 11.81 1.46 -13.42
N LEU A 281 11.08 1.05 -12.39
CA LEU A 281 9.63 0.79 -12.47
C LEU A 281 8.83 2.06 -12.81
N ILE A 282 9.22 3.20 -12.25
CA ILE A 282 8.61 4.51 -12.50
C ILE A 282 8.82 4.90 -13.95
N LEU A 283 10.06 4.80 -14.45
CA LEU A 283 10.43 5.18 -15.80
C LEU A 283 9.66 4.38 -16.85
N ARG A 284 9.51 3.06 -16.62
CA ARG A 284 8.84 2.15 -17.54
C ARG A 284 7.31 2.08 -17.35
N GLN A 285 6.79 2.69 -16.28
CA GLN A 285 5.37 2.64 -15.90
C GLN A 285 4.83 1.20 -15.76
N GLU A 286 5.66 0.27 -15.32
CA GLU A 286 5.33 -1.17 -15.24
C GLU A 286 4.46 -1.51 -14.02
N VAL A 287 4.45 -0.65 -13.00
CA VAL A 287 3.68 -0.85 -11.76
C VAL A 287 2.98 0.46 -11.40
N HIS A 288 1.75 0.35 -10.90
CA HIS A 288 0.99 1.50 -10.41
C HIS A 288 1.70 2.14 -9.22
N GLY A 289 1.86 3.47 -9.23
CA GLY A 289 2.68 4.21 -8.26
C GLY A 289 2.31 4.01 -6.77
N VAL A 290 1.11 3.50 -6.49
CA VAL A 290 0.62 3.24 -5.13
C VAL A 290 1.46 2.18 -4.42
N PHE A 291 1.98 1.20 -5.16
CA PHE A 291 2.84 0.15 -4.62
C PHE A 291 4.26 0.66 -4.32
N LEU A 292 4.62 1.85 -4.80
CA LEU A 292 5.94 2.46 -4.60
C LEU A 292 5.98 3.34 -3.33
N LEU A 293 4.81 3.74 -2.80
CA LEU A 293 4.71 4.64 -1.65
C LEU A 293 5.34 4.05 -0.38
N TYR A 294 5.06 2.76 -0.09
CA TYR A 294 5.63 2.06 1.07
C TYR A 294 7.17 2.05 1.06
N PRO A 295 7.83 1.47 0.04
CA PRO A 295 9.29 1.38 0.05
C PRO A 295 9.96 2.76 -0.01
N LEU A 296 9.38 3.74 -0.73
CA LEU A 296 9.90 5.11 -0.77
C LEU A 296 9.81 5.81 0.60
N ARG A 297 8.67 5.71 1.30
CA ARG A 297 8.53 6.32 2.63
C ARG A 297 9.53 5.72 3.62
N VAL A 298 9.68 4.40 3.64
CA VAL A 298 10.60 3.72 4.55
C VAL A 298 12.05 4.06 4.24
N ALA A 299 12.45 4.03 2.96
CA ALA A 299 13.78 4.50 2.55
C ALA A 299 14.01 5.94 3.03
N GLY A 300 13.01 6.82 2.89
CA GLY A 300 13.09 8.20 3.35
C GLY A 300 13.26 8.36 4.86
N THR A 301 12.64 7.49 5.68
CA THR A 301 12.87 7.50 7.14
C THR A 301 14.29 7.14 7.54
N SER A 302 15.00 6.41 6.68
CA SER A 302 16.33 5.87 6.94
C SER A 302 17.44 6.64 6.23
N ALA A 303 17.08 7.50 5.28
CA ALA A 303 18.01 8.29 4.47
C ALA A 303 18.78 9.33 5.29
N ARG A 304 20.09 9.36 5.11
CA ARG A 304 20.99 10.26 5.85
C ARG A 304 21.65 11.29 4.95
N SER A 305 22.02 10.88 3.74
CA SER A 305 22.73 11.75 2.80
C SER A 305 21.78 12.66 2.02
N ILE A 306 22.29 13.82 1.59
CA ILE A 306 21.58 14.76 0.73
C ILE A 306 21.22 14.11 -0.61
N SER A 307 22.09 13.23 -1.12
CA SER A 307 21.88 12.49 -2.37
C SER A 307 20.68 11.55 -2.28
N GLU A 308 20.62 10.70 -1.25
CA GLU A 308 19.49 9.79 -1.03
C GLU A 308 18.18 10.57 -0.86
N LYS A 309 18.18 11.59 0.00
CA LYS A 309 17.01 12.45 0.22
C LYS A 309 16.53 13.06 -1.10
N GLY A 310 17.45 13.59 -1.92
CA GLY A 310 17.14 14.16 -3.23
C GLY A 310 16.51 13.14 -4.20
N ARG A 311 17.07 11.92 -4.28
CA ARG A 311 16.52 10.84 -5.11
C ARG A 311 15.12 10.40 -4.66
N ILE A 312 14.90 10.28 -3.34
CA ILE A 312 13.61 9.89 -2.77
C ILE A 312 12.54 10.95 -3.07
N ILE A 313 12.85 12.23 -2.87
CA ILE A 313 11.93 13.32 -3.20
C ILE A 313 11.62 13.35 -4.70
N LYS A 314 12.62 13.11 -5.56
CA LYS A 314 12.41 13.01 -7.01
C LYS A 314 11.47 11.85 -7.35
N ALA A 315 11.73 10.64 -6.85
CA ALA A 315 10.89 9.48 -7.10
C ALA A 315 9.44 9.68 -6.63
N LEU A 316 9.23 10.30 -5.46
CA LEU A 316 7.89 10.65 -4.98
C LEU A 316 7.19 11.69 -5.88
N LYS A 317 7.92 12.69 -6.37
CA LYS A 317 7.39 13.64 -7.36
C LYS A 317 7.05 12.93 -8.68
N ASP A 318 7.83 11.95 -9.10
CA ASP A 318 7.50 11.16 -10.28
C ASP A 318 6.21 10.35 -10.05
N VAL A 319 6.00 9.78 -8.85
CA VAL A 319 4.73 9.14 -8.45
C VAL A 319 3.56 10.14 -8.46
N TYR A 320 3.77 11.38 -8.00
CA TYR A 320 2.78 12.45 -8.13
C TYR A 320 2.40 12.67 -9.60
N THR A 321 3.40 12.73 -10.49
CA THR A 321 3.18 12.85 -11.94
C THR A 321 2.58 11.61 -12.59
N GLN A 322 2.43 10.48 -11.88
CA GLN A 322 1.64 9.33 -12.30
C GLN A 322 0.17 9.42 -11.88
N GLY A 323 -0.21 10.40 -11.06
CA GLY A 323 -1.59 10.70 -10.68
C GLY A 323 -1.94 10.41 -9.22
N LEU A 324 -0.93 10.19 -8.38
CA LEU A 324 -1.12 9.90 -6.94
C LEU A 324 -0.71 11.11 -6.11
N ALA A 325 -1.68 12.00 -5.90
CA ALA A 325 -1.53 13.23 -5.12
C ALA A 325 -1.00 12.99 -3.70
N VAL A 326 -1.36 11.86 -3.08
CA VAL A 326 -0.89 11.41 -1.77
C VAL A 326 0.65 11.40 -1.61
N SER A 327 1.40 11.25 -2.69
CA SER A 327 2.87 11.27 -2.63
C SER A 327 3.43 12.62 -2.16
N GLU A 328 2.69 13.72 -2.37
CA GLU A 328 3.05 15.06 -1.88
C GLU A 328 2.94 15.16 -0.35
N TRP A 329 1.97 14.47 0.25
CA TRP A 329 1.87 14.35 1.71
C TRP A 329 3.11 13.64 2.27
N ILE A 330 3.54 12.54 1.63
CA ILE A 330 4.74 11.80 2.03
C ILE A 330 6.01 12.67 1.91
N VAL A 331 6.11 13.49 0.86
CA VAL A 331 7.21 14.44 0.70
C VAL A 331 7.26 15.41 1.89
N THR A 332 6.12 15.99 2.23
CA THR A 332 6.01 16.97 3.34
C THR A 332 6.39 16.33 4.67
N ASP A 333 5.86 15.14 4.95
CA ASP A 333 6.15 14.35 6.15
C ASP A 333 7.64 13.96 6.26
N LEU A 334 8.27 13.59 5.15
CA LEU A 334 9.72 13.32 5.11
C LEU A 334 10.57 14.56 5.33
N GLN A 335 10.17 15.70 4.77
CA GLN A 335 10.89 16.96 4.98
C GLN A 335 10.87 17.36 6.45
N HIS A 336 9.71 17.28 7.11
CA HIS A 336 9.61 17.51 8.56
C HIS A 336 10.42 16.53 9.39
N LEU A 337 10.52 15.26 8.97
CA LEU A 337 11.36 14.27 9.66
C LEU A 337 12.86 14.56 9.55
N TRP A 338 13.29 15.29 8.51
CA TRP A 338 14.71 15.57 8.23
C TRP A 338 15.20 16.91 8.81
N GLU A 339 14.30 17.75 9.30
CA GLU A 339 14.58 19.01 10.01
C GLU A 339 15.12 18.76 11.41
#